data_AF-A0AAD1YLJ7-F1
#
_entry.id   AF-A0AAD1YLJ7-F1
#
_cell.length_a   1.000
_cell.length_b   1.000
_cell.length_c   1.000
_cell.angle_alpha   90.00
_cell.angle_beta   90.00
_cell.angle_gamma   90.00
#
_symmetry.space_group_name_H-M   'P 1'
#
loop_
_entity.id
_entity.type
_entity.pdbx_description
1 polymer ?
#
loop_
_entity_poly.entity_id
_entity_poly.type
_entity_poly.pdbx_seq_one_letter_code
_entity_poly.pdbx_strand_id
1 'polypeptide(L)'
;MNPQEIFEQLNSCILALSKGNIEQKRLGLEKAKTEREYRIKFNQKMLELKAEKCQATLIQALAKSDPEAAELAMKRDIAESAYYTAISASENLRLEIEIKRSQLTWLRTELNNS
;
A
#
# COMPACT_ATOMS: atom_id res chain seq x y z
N MET A 1 14.35 30.23 7.30
CA MET A 1 13.65 29.63 6.16
C MET A 1 12.84 30.73 5.51
N ASN A 2 13.14 31.07 4.26
CA ASN A 2 12.42 32.09 3.51
C ASN A 2 11.06 31.51 3.05
N PRO A 3 9.95 32.29 3.08
CA PRO A 3 8.69 31.89 2.46
C PRO A 3 8.82 31.19 1.10
N GLN A 4 9.76 31.63 0.26
CA GLN A 4 10.01 31.03 -1.05
C GLN A 4 10.45 29.55 -0.95
N GLU A 5 11.34 29.22 -0.01
CA GLU A 5 11.81 27.84 0.22
C GLU A 5 10.66 26.94 0.69
N ILE A 6 9.75 27.48 1.49
CA ILE A 6 8.57 26.75 1.98
C ILE A 6 7.61 26.44 0.82
N PHE A 7 7.41 27.40 -0.10
CA PHE A 7 6.61 27.17 -1.30
C PHE A 7 7.22 26.12 -2.23
N GLU A 8 8.55 26.13 -2.41
CA GLU A 8 9.26 25.12 -3.20
C GLU A 8 9.10 23.71 -2.59
N GLN A 9 9.23 23.59 -1.28
CA GLN A 9 9.00 22.32 -0.56
C GLN A 9 7.55 21.86 -0.68
N LEU A 10 6.59 22.78 -0.59
CA LEU A 10 5.16 22.47 -0.74
C LEU A 10 4.84 21.96 -2.15
N ASN A 11 5.36 22.62 -3.19
CA ASN A 11 5.23 22.16 -4.57
C ASN A 11 5.87 20.78 -4.77
N SER A 12 7.02 20.54 -4.15
CA SER A 12 7.69 19.23 -4.17
C SER A 12 6.84 18.14 -3.52
N CYS A 13 6.19 18.43 -2.39
CA CYS A 13 5.26 17.50 -1.72
C CYS A 13 4.03 17.20 -2.60
N ILE A 14 3.45 18.22 -3.25
CA ILE A 14 2.30 18.03 -4.17
C ILE A 14 2.68 17.16 -5.36
N LEU A 15 3.86 17.40 -5.95
CA LEU A 15 4.37 16.56 -7.05
C LEU A 15 4.59 15.12 -6.59
N ALA A 16 5.18 14.93 -5.41
CA ALA A 16 5.39 13.61 -4.83
C ALA A 16 4.06 12.89 -4.55
N LEU A 17 3.05 13.59 -4.05
CA LEU A 17 1.70 13.05 -3.81
C LEU A 17 1.04 12.61 -5.13
N SER A 18 1.19 13.42 -6.19
CA SER A 18 0.65 13.10 -7.52
C SER A 18 1.28 11.83 -8.09
N LYS A 19 2.60 11.66 -7.93
CA LYS A 19 3.32 10.42 -8.30
C LYS A 19 2.90 9.25 -7.41
N GLY A 20 2.75 9.48 -6.11
CA GLY A 20 2.28 8.51 -5.13
C GLY A 20 0.90 7.94 -5.48
N ASN A 21 -0.02 8.77 -5.97
CA ASN A 21 -1.35 8.31 -6.41
C ASN A 21 -1.28 7.33 -7.60
N ILE A 22 -0.39 7.59 -8.56
CA ILE A 22 -0.19 6.70 -9.71
C ILE A 22 0.37 5.36 -9.24
N GLU A 23 1.36 5.40 -8.35
CA GLU A 23 1.99 4.20 -7.81
C GLU A 23 1.04 3.41 -6.92
N GLN A 24 0.26 4.07 -6.07
CA GLN A 24 -0.76 3.43 -5.24
C GLN A 24 -1.81 2.72 -6.10
N LYS A 25 -2.23 3.31 -7.23
CA LYS A 25 -3.12 2.64 -8.19
C LYS A 25 -2.46 1.37 -8.76
N ARG A 26 -1.20 1.45 -9.16
CA ARG A 26 -0.43 0.31 -9.69
C ARG A 26 -0.36 -0.82 -8.65
N LEU A 27 0.02 -0.49 -7.41
CA LEU A 27 0.11 -1.43 -6.30
C LEU A 27 -1.26 -2.02 -5.93
N GLY A 28 -2.33 -1.24 -6.00
CA GLY A 28 -3.69 -1.72 -5.76
C GLY A 28 -4.13 -2.78 -6.79
N LEU A 29 -3.79 -2.56 -8.07
CA LEU A 29 -4.03 -3.55 -9.12
C LEU A 29 -3.19 -4.83 -8.91
N GLU A 30 -1.93 -4.67 -8.51
CA GLU A 30 -1.03 -5.78 -8.22
C GLU A 30 -1.53 -6.61 -7.03
N LYS A 31 -1.92 -5.97 -5.93
CA LYS A 31 -2.57 -6.61 -4.77
C LYS A 31 -3.80 -7.41 -5.16
N ALA A 32 -4.68 -6.84 -5.99
CA ALA A 32 -5.88 -7.53 -6.45
C ALA A 32 -5.56 -8.74 -7.33
N LYS A 33 -4.55 -8.62 -8.19
CA LYS A 33 -4.10 -9.69 -9.09
C LYS A 33 -3.52 -10.86 -8.30
N THR A 34 -2.60 -10.60 -7.36
CA THR A 34 -1.93 -11.63 -6.56
C THR A 34 -2.91 -12.35 -5.63
N GLU A 35 -3.87 -11.63 -5.02
CA GLU A 35 -4.95 -12.25 -4.23
C GLU A 35 -5.82 -13.18 -5.10
N ARG A 36 -6.16 -12.76 -6.32
CA ARG A 36 -6.93 -13.61 -7.25
C ARG A 36 -6.16 -14.89 -7.60
N GLU A 37 -4.88 -14.76 -7.95
CA GLU A 37 -4.02 -15.89 -8.34
C GLU A 37 -3.87 -16.88 -7.18
N TYR A 38 -3.58 -16.39 -5.98
CA TYR A 38 -3.55 -17.21 -4.77
C TYR A 38 -4.87 -17.95 -4.53
N ARG A 39 -6.01 -17.25 -4.56
CA ARG A 39 -7.32 -17.87 -4.32
C ARG A 39 -7.66 -18.97 -5.32
N ILE A 40 -7.34 -18.77 -6.60
CA ILE A 40 -7.58 -19.79 -7.63
C ILE A 40 -6.76 -21.04 -7.32
N LYS A 41 -5.44 -20.91 -7.12
CA LYS A 41 -4.56 -22.06 -6.87
C LYS A 41 -4.92 -22.78 -5.57
N PHE A 42 -5.15 -22.01 -4.51
CA PHE A 42 -5.57 -22.56 -3.22
C PHE A 42 -6.87 -23.37 -3.34
N ASN A 43 -7.88 -22.84 -4.03
CA ASN A 43 -9.16 -23.54 -4.23
C ASN A 43 -9.02 -24.77 -5.13
N GLN A 44 -8.21 -24.71 -6.19
CA GLN A 44 -7.88 -25.88 -7.00
C GLN A 44 -7.29 -26.99 -6.13
N LYS A 45 -6.33 -26.65 -5.27
CA LYS A 45 -5.69 -27.62 -4.38
C LYS A 45 -6.65 -28.20 -3.34
N MET A 46 -7.54 -27.37 -2.79
CA MET A 46 -8.61 -27.82 -1.89
C MET A 46 -9.53 -28.85 -2.56
N LEU A 47 -9.88 -28.64 -3.83
CA LEU A 47 -10.74 -29.54 -4.60
C LEU A 47 -10.03 -30.86 -4.94
N GLU A 48 -8.75 -30.81 -5.32
CA GLU A 48 -7.90 -31.99 -5.55
C GLU A 48 -7.86 -32.87 -4.29
N LEU A 49 -7.45 -32.30 -3.15
CA LEU A 49 -7.35 -33.02 -1.87
C LEU A 49 -8.70 -33.58 -1.40
N LYS A 50 -9.81 -32.88 -1.69
CA LYS A 50 -11.16 -33.39 -1.42
C LYS A 50 -11.49 -34.59 -2.31
N ALA A 51 -11.13 -34.55 -3.59
CA ALA A 51 -11.32 -35.68 -4.51
C ALA A 51 -10.48 -36.90 -4.11
N GLU A 52 -9.29 -36.68 -3.54
CA GLU A 52 -8.41 -37.70 -2.94
C GLU A 52 -8.95 -38.26 -1.61
N LYS A 53 -10.13 -37.84 -1.17
CA LYS A 53 -10.75 -38.24 0.11
C LYS A 53 -9.89 -37.94 1.33
N CYS A 54 -9.05 -36.90 1.25
CA CYS A 54 -8.33 -36.41 2.41
C CYS A 54 -9.32 -36.01 3.52
N GLN A 55 -8.94 -36.23 4.78
CA GLN A 55 -9.78 -35.86 5.92
C GLN A 55 -10.07 -34.35 5.87
N ALA A 56 -11.35 -33.97 5.94
CA ALA A 56 -11.80 -32.59 5.75
C ALA A 56 -11.07 -31.57 6.64
N THR A 57 -10.68 -31.98 7.85
CA THR A 57 -9.92 -31.15 8.80
C THR A 57 -8.47 -30.86 8.36
N LEU A 58 -7.88 -31.71 7.51
CA LEU A 58 -6.49 -31.59 7.03
C LEU A 58 -6.38 -30.88 5.69
N ILE A 59 -7.45 -30.89 4.87
CA ILE A 59 -7.44 -30.33 3.50
C ILE A 59 -6.91 -28.89 3.51
N GLN A 60 -7.38 -28.04 4.43
CA GLN A 60 -6.97 -26.64 4.47
C GLN A 60 -5.48 -26.47 4.80
N ALA A 61 -4.97 -27.26 5.75
CA ALA A 61 -3.55 -27.20 6.13
C ALA A 61 -2.67 -27.66 4.97
N LEU A 62 -3.04 -28.76 4.31
CA LEU A 62 -2.28 -29.31 3.18
C LEU A 62 -2.34 -28.40 1.95
N ALA A 63 -3.49 -27.80 1.65
CA ALA A 63 -3.61 -26.85 0.55
C ALA A 63 -2.78 -25.58 0.75
N LYS A 64 -2.61 -25.13 2.01
CA LYS A 64 -1.70 -24.01 2.33
C LYS A 64 -0.23 -24.41 2.22
N SER A 65 0.11 -25.66 2.54
CA SER A 65 1.47 -26.19 2.45
C SER A 65 1.88 -26.60 1.03
N ASP A 66 0.97 -26.53 0.07
CA ASP A 66 1.30 -26.72 -1.35
C ASP A 66 2.33 -25.66 -1.78
N PRO A 67 3.51 -26.05 -2.32
CA PRO A 67 4.59 -25.11 -2.59
C PRO A 67 4.18 -23.94 -3.51
N GLU A 68 3.34 -24.20 -4.50
CA GLU A 68 2.85 -23.15 -5.41
C GLU A 68 1.85 -22.23 -4.70
N ALA A 69 0.93 -22.77 -3.91
CA ALA A 69 0.00 -21.96 -3.12
C ALA A 69 0.73 -21.10 -2.08
N ALA A 70 1.76 -21.64 -1.42
CA ALA A 70 2.60 -20.92 -0.45
C ALA A 70 3.37 -19.77 -1.10
N GLU A 71 3.96 -20.00 -2.28
CA GLU A 71 4.65 -18.97 -3.06
C GLU A 71 3.69 -17.84 -3.49
N LEU A 72 2.49 -18.18 -3.94
CA LEU A 72 1.47 -17.19 -4.29
C LEU A 72 0.97 -16.41 -3.06
N ALA A 73 0.86 -17.07 -1.91
CA ALA A 73 0.52 -16.40 -0.65
C ALA A 73 1.58 -15.36 -0.26
N MET A 74 2.87 -15.72 -0.35
CA MET A 74 3.97 -14.80 -0.09
C MET A 74 3.92 -13.58 -1.02
N LYS A 75 3.73 -13.79 -2.33
CA LYS A 75 3.61 -12.70 -3.31
C LYS A 75 2.43 -11.78 -3.01
N ARG A 76 1.30 -12.35 -2.61
CA ARG A 76 0.14 -11.58 -2.16
C ARG A 76 0.46 -10.73 -0.95
N ASP A 77 1.07 -11.31 0.07
CA ASP A 77 1.35 -10.62 1.34
C ASP A 77 2.34 -9.47 1.12
N ILE A 78 3.33 -9.66 0.23
CA ILE A 78 4.25 -8.60 -0.21
C ILE A 78 3.49 -7.47 -0.92
N ALA A 79 2.63 -7.81 -1.89
CA ALA A 79 1.85 -6.82 -2.63
C ALA A 79 0.88 -6.05 -1.73
N GLU A 80 0.28 -6.72 -0.74
CA GLU A 80 -0.57 -6.11 0.27
C GLU A 80 0.21 -5.14 1.16
N SER A 81 1.36 -5.57 1.68
CA SER A 81 2.25 -4.71 2.47
C SER A 81 2.66 -3.47 1.69
N ALA A 82 3.11 -3.63 0.44
CA ALA A 82 3.53 -2.52 -0.42
C ALA A 82 2.38 -1.53 -0.65
N TYR A 83 1.16 -2.00 -0.91
CA TYR A 83 -0.01 -1.15 -1.10
C TYR A 83 -0.32 -0.31 0.15
N TYR A 84 -0.33 -0.92 1.34
CA TYR A 84 -0.59 -0.17 2.57
C TYR A 84 0.55 0.78 2.94
N THR A 85 1.81 0.41 2.67
CA THR A 85 2.94 1.33 2.83
C THR A 85 2.79 2.56 1.93
N ALA A 86 2.33 2.40 0.68
CA ALA A 86 2.07 3.52 -0.22
C ALA A 86 0.96 4.45 0.29
N ILE A 87 -0.11 3.89 0.87
CA ILE A 87 -1.17 4.69 1.52
C ILE A 87 -0.57 5.52 2.66
N SER A 88 0.19 4.90 3.57
CA SER A 88 0.82 5.59 4.69
C SER A 88 1.80 6.68 4.22
N ALA A 89 2.57 6.43 3.16
CA ALA A 89 3.46 7.43 2.58
C ALA A 89 2.67 8.65 2.04
N SER A 90 1.54 8.43 1.38
CA SER A 90 0.65 9.50 0.92
C SER A 90 0.04 10.30 2.08
N GLU A 91 -0.31 9.66 3.19
CA GLU A 91 -0.77 10.36 4.40
C GLU A 91 0.34 11.21 5.04
N ASN A 92 1.57 10.70 5.09
CA ASN A 92 2.71 11.46 5.60
C ASN A 92 2.98 12.72 4.77
N LEU A 93 2.88 12.62 3.44
CA LEU A 93 3.01 13.79 2.55
C LEU A 93 1.90 14.82 2.78
N ARG A 94 0.65 14.37 3.03
CA ARG A 94 -0.45 15.27 3.40
C ARG A 94 -0.15 16.00 4.71
N LEU A 95 0.32 15.29 5.72
CA LEU A 95 0.70 15.89 7.00
C LEU A 95 1.83 16.91 6.83
N GLU A 96 2.82 16.60 6.00
CA GLU A 96 3.92 17.53 5.72
C GLU A 96 3.41 18.81 5.05
N ILE A 97 2.49 18.72 4.09
CA ILE A 97 1.85 19.89 3.48
C ILE A 97 1.16 20.76 4.54
N GLU A 98 0.42 20.16 5.47
CA GLU A 98 -0.25 20.90 6.55
C GLU A 98 0.73 21.59 7.51
N ILE A 99 1.85 20.95 7.82
CA ILE A 99 2.93 21.56 8.60
C ILE A 99 3.50 22.78 7.87
N LYS A 100 3.80 22.67 6.57
CA LYS A 100 4.33 23.79 5.77
C LYS A 100 3.33 24.94 5.65
N ARG A 101 2.02 24.65 5.49
CA ARG A 101 0.95 25.66 5.51
C ARG A 101 0.87 26.39 6.85
N SER A 102 1.05 25.67 7.95
CA SER A 102 1.08 26.25 9.30
C SER A 102 2.27 27.19 9.49
N GLN A 103 3.45 26.81 8.98
CA GLN A 103 4.65 27.66 8.99
C GLN A 103 4.46 28.98 8.20
N LEU A 104 3.87 28.91 7.00
CA LEU A 104 3.55 30.12 6.22
C LEU A 104 2.56 31.03 6.95
N THR A 105 1.56 30.45 7.61
CA THR A 105 0.58 31.21 8.39
C THR A 105 1.23 31.91 9.56
N TRP A 106 2.14 31.24 10.27
CA TRP A 106 2.91 31.84 11.35
C TRP A 106 3.77 33.02 10.85
N LEU A 107 4.52 32.83 9.76
CA LEU A 107 5.33 33.91 9.16
C LEU A 107 4.49 35.13 8.77
N ARG A 108 3.29 34.92 8.21
CA ARG A 108 2.36 36.01 7.90
C ARG A 108 1.95 36.79 9.14
N THR A 109 1.67 36.11 10.25
CA THR A 109 1.28 36.75 11.51
C THR A 109 2.43 37.56 12.10
N GLU A 110 3.65 37.04 12.09
CA GLU A 110 4.85 37.76 12.56
C GLU A 110 5.08 39.06 11.76
N LEU A 111 4.91 39.00 10.43
CA LEU A 111 5.02 40.19 9.58
C LEU A 111 3.94 41.24 9.87
N ASN A 112 2.72 40.82 10.21
CA ASN A 112 1.63 41.75 10.53
C ASN A 112 1.76 42.38 11.93
N ASN A 113 2.52 41.74 12.82
CA ASN A 113 2.76 42.20 14.19
C ASN A 113 4.03 43.06 14.32
N SER A 114 4.82 43.20 13.24
CA SER A 114 6.02 44.04 13.14
C SER A 114 5.70 45.41 12.55
#